data_AF-A0A6C0ICG4-F1
#
_entry.id   AF-A0A6C0ICG4-F1
#
_cell.length_a   1.000
_cell.length_b   1.000
_cell.length_c   1.000
_cell.angle_alpha   90.00
_cell.angle_beta   90.00
_cell.angle_gamma   90.00
#
_symmetry.space_group_name_H-M   'P 1'
#
loop_
_entity.id
_entity.type
_entity.pdbx_description
1 polymer ?
#
loop_
_entity_poly.entity_id
_entity_poly.type
_entity_poly.pdbx_seq_one_letter_code
_entity_poly.pdbx_strand_id
1 'polypeptide(L)'
;MKIFRKTFPETTDPSDVQREVEIQRAAAQVGFSPKVFSTDYQTFIEMEDLEEMCVADKYGEAIEGIPSFILEDIYKILSDLYYIYNIQYIDVTPYNFIERDGRVWIIDFGHATMRRPGQNTNWYLLESLDQGEISYWNPDFK
;
A
#
# COMPACT_ATOMS: atom_id res chain seq x y z
N MET A 1 -13.37 7.05 17.03
CA MET A 1 -12.71 6.45 15.85
C MET A 1 -13.09 7.33 14.67
N LYS A 2 -12.11 7.95 14.01
CA LYS A 2 -12.37 8.74 12.81
C LYS A 2 -12.38 7.83 11.57
N ILE A 3 -13.09 8.29 10.54
CA ILE A 3 -13.30 7.55 9.29
C ILE A 3 -12.75 8.41 8.17
N PHE A 4 -11.90 7.81 7.35
CA PHE A 4 -11.49 8.35 6.07
C PHE A 4 -12.35 7.71 4.97
N ARG A 5 -12.82 8.51 4.01
CA ARG A 5 -13.57 8.02 2.84
C ARG A 5 -12.80 8.30 1.57
N LYS A 6 -12.33 7.25 0.90
CA LYS A 6 -11.87 7.29 -0.50
C LYS A 6 -13.11 7.20 -1.40
N THR A 7 -13.26 8.13 -2.34
CA THR A 7 -14.36 8.16 -3.32
C THR A 7 -13.85 7.87 -4.72
N PHE A 8 -14.64 7.16 -5.51
CA PHE A 8 -14.34 6.78 -6.88
C PHE A 8 -15.38 7.42 -7.83
N PRO A 9 -14.97 7.88 -9.03
CA PRO A 9 -15.92 8.28 -10.07
C PRO A 9 -16.89 7.15 -10.42
N GLU A 10 -18.13 7.48 -10.80
CA GLU A 10 -19.11 6.48 -11.27
C GLU A 10 -18.64 5.69 -12.51
N THR A 11 -17.64 6.22 -13.23
CA THR A 11 -17.02 5.58 -14.39
C THR A 11 -15.94 4.56 -14.04
N THR A 12 -15.56 4.43 -12.76
CA THR A 12 -14.59 3.42 -12.32
C THR A 12 -15.20 2.02 -12.46
N ASP A 13 -14.41 1.07 -12.97
CA ASP A 13 -14.83 -0.31 -13.07
C ASP A 13 -15.05 -0.88 -11.65
N PRO A 14 -16.26 -1.38 -11.31
CA PRO A 14 -16.53 -1.93 -9.98
C PRO A 14 -15.57 -3.07 -9.58
N SER A 15 -15.03 -3.80 -10.56
CA SER A 15 -14.06 -4.88 -10.31
C SER A 15 -12.71 -4.36 -9.80
N ASP A 16 -12.33 -3.12 -10.13
CA ASP A 16 -11.13 -2.48 -9.57
C ASP A 16 -11.34 -2.13 -8.11
N VAL A 17 -12.49 -1.53 -7.77
CA VAL A 17 -12.83 -1.17 -6.38
C VAL A 17 -12.97 -2.43 -5.53
N GLN A 18 -13.62 -3.46 -6.07
CA GLN A 18 -13.73 -4.75 -5.39
C GLN A 18 -12.36 -5.37 -5.11
N ARG A 19 -11.45 -5.37 -6.09
CA ARG A 19 -10.08 -5.86 -5.92
C ARG A 19 -9.35 -5.08 -4.82
N GLU A 20 -9.42 -3.76 -4.85
CA GLU A 20 -8.78 -2.89 -3.85
C GLU A 20 -9.28 -3.23 -2.44
N VAL A 21 -10.61 -3.32 -2.25
CA VAL A 21 -11.23 -3.67 -0.96
C VAL A 21 -10.77 -5.04 -0.46
N GLU A 22 -10.78 -6.06 -1.33
CA GLU A 22 -10.43 -7.42 -0.94
C GLU A 22 -8.98 -7.52 -0.48
N ILE A 23 -8.05 -6.92 -1.23
CA ILE A 23 -6.62 -6.92 -0.89
C ILE A 23 -6.37 -6.07 0.36
N GLN A 24 -6.96 -4.88 0.46
CA GLN A 24 -6.80 -4.03 1.64
C GLN A 24 -7.31 -4.72 2.90
N ARG A 25 -8.45 -5.44 2.84
CA ARG A 25 -8.94 -6.21 3.98
C ARG A 25 -8.00 -7.34 4.38
N ALA A 26 -7.40 -8.05 3.42
CA ALA A 26 -6.40 -9.08 3.72
C ALA A 26 -5.18 -8.47 4.42
N ALA A 27 -4.66 -7.34 3.92
CA ALA A 27 -3.56 -6.61 4.56
C ALA A 27 -3.93 -6.08 5.96
N ALA A 28 -5.16 -5.59 6.15
CA ALA A 28 -5.64 -5.10 7.43
C ALA A 28 -5.79 -6.19 8.50
N GLN A 29 -6.15 -7.43 8.10
CA GLN A 29 -6.25 -8.56 9.03
C GLN A 29 -4.92 -8.89 9.72
N VAL A 30 -3.80 -8.59 9.05
CA VAL A 30 -2.45 -8.80 9.56
C VAL A 30 -1.80 -7.51 10.06
N GLY A 31 -2.57 -6.42 10.07
CA GLY A 31 -2.18 -5.12 10.62
C GLY A 31 -1.31 -4.28 9.70
N PHE A 32 -1.18 -4.59 8.42
CA PHE A 32 -0.39 -3.74 7.51
C PHE A 32 -1.15 -2.51 7.02
N SER A 33 -2.48 -2.56 7.00
CA SER A 33 -3.33 -1.51 6.46
C SER A 33 -4.46 -1.10 7.41
N PRO A 34 -4.97 0.14 7.34
CA PRO A 34 -6.16 0.57 8.06
C PRO A 34 -7.36 -0.35 7.80
N LYS A 35 -8.19 -0.56 8.82
CA LYS A 35 -9.37 -1.40 8.71
C LYS A 35 -10.41 -0.76 7.79
N VAL A 36 -10.91 -1.54 6.83
CA VAL A 36 -12.08 -1.17 6.03
C VAL A 36 -13.35 -1.40 6.85
N PHE A 37 -14.17 -0.36 7.02
CA PHE A 37 -15.44 -0.43 7.75
C PHE A 37 -16.64 -0.64 6.83
N SER A 38 -16.68 0.06 5.70
CA SER A 38 -17.85 0.08 4.82
C SER A 38 -17.44 0.41 3.39
N THR A 39 -18.19 -0.11 2.43
CA THR A 39 -18.02 0.14 0.99
C THR A 39 -19.25 -0.35 0.27
N ASP A 40 -19.60 0.30 -0.83
CA ASP A 40 -20.58 -0.18 -1.81
C ASP A 40 -19.92 -0.98 -2.96
N TYR A 41 -18.60 -1.18 -2.90
CA TYR A 41 -17.76 -1.79 -3.94
C TYR A 41 -17.83 -1.09 -5.30
N GLN A 42 -18.18 0.19 -5.34
CA GLN A 42 -18.29 0.93 -6.59
C GLN A 42 -17.85 2.39 -6.45
N THR A 43 -18.39 3.12 -5.49
CA THR A 43 -18.20 4.58 -5.40
C THR A 43 -17.41 5.00 -4.18
N PHE A 44 -17.28 4.15 -3.16
CA PHE A 44 -16.48 4.51 -1.98
C PHE A 44 -15.89 3.34 -1.19
N ILE A 45 -14.83 3.64 -0.43
CA ILE A 45 -14.30 2.82 0.65
C ILE A 45 -14.16 3.71 1.89
N GLU A 46 -14.83 3.34 2.97
CA GLU A 46 -14.67 3.94 4.30
C GLU A 46 -13.75 3.07 5.13
N MET A 47 -12.69 3.68 5.68
CA MET A 47 -11.65 3.00 6.43
C MET A 47 -11.23 3.80 7.66
N GLU A 48 -10.47 3.17 8.54
CA GLU A 48 -9.84 3.82 9.69
C GLU A 48 -8.97 5.00 9.23
N ASP A 49 -9.25 6.17 9.79
CA ASP A 49 -8.40 7.35 9.66
C ASP A 49 -7.27 7.24 10.68
N LEU A 50 -6.04 7.14 10.20
CA LEU A 50 -4.85 7.10 11.04
C LEU A 50 -4.50 8.47 11.64
N GLU A 51 -5.20 9.55 11.26
CA GLU A 51 -5.02 10.90 11.80
C GLU A 51 -3.57 11.39 11.71
N GLU A 52 -2.87 11.01 10.65
CA GLU A 52 -1.45 11.29 10.45
C GLU A 52 -1.15 11.52 8.97
N MET A 53 -0.08 12.27 8.70
CA MET A 53 0.40 12.58 7.36
C MET A 53 1.06 11.36 6.69
N CYS A 54 1.05 11.34 5.36
CA CYS A 54 1.86 10.37 4.62
C CYS A 54 3.36 10.65 4.80
N VAL A 55 4.20 9.67 4.45
CA VAL A 55 5.66 9.77 4.55
C VAL A 55 6.18 10.93 3.71
N ALA A 56 5.60 11.18 2.53
CA ALA A 56 5.97 12.30 1.67
C ALA A 56 5.75 13.65 2.35
N ASP A 57 4.58 13.86 2.94
CA ASP A 57 4.24 15.11 3.63
C ASP A 57 5.06 15.32 4.91
N LYS A 58 5.41 14.23 5.61
CA LYS A 58 6.11 14.27 6.90
C LYS A 58 7.64 14.40 6.76
N TYR A 59 8.23 13.72 5.78
CA TYR A 59 9.69 13.61 5.63
C TYR A 59 10.23 14.09 4.27
N GLY A 60 9.34 14.40 3.33
CA GLY A 60 9.68 14.75 1.94
C GLY A 60 9.68 13.52 1.02
N GLU A 61 9.89 13.77 -0.27
CA GLU A 61 9.85 12.73 -1.30
C GLU A 61 11.19 12.06 -1.59
N ALA A 62 12.30 12.69 -1.21
CA ALA A 62 13.63 12.15 -1.47
C ALA A 62 13.88 10.92 -0.58
N ILE A 63 14.28 9.78 -1.16
CA ILE A 63 14.49 8.53 -0.43
C ILE A 63 15.55 8.71 0.66
N GLU A 64 16.56 9.55 0.41
CA GLU A 64 17.64 9.89 1.34
C GLU A 64 17.16 10.72 2.55
N GLY A 65 16.00 11.36 2.42
CA GLY A 65 15.35 12.11 3.49
C GLY A 65 14.52 11.22 4.42
N ILE A 66 14.28 9.95 4.06
CA ILE A 66 13.43 9.05 4.83
C ILE A 66 14.25 8.33 5.90
N PRO A 67 13.78 8.31 7.17
CA PRO A 67 14.38 7.50 8.20
C PRO A 67 14.51 6.02 7.81
N SER A 68 15.67 5.42 8.03
CA SER A 68 15.95 4.03 7.60
C SER A 68 14.97 3.02 8.18
N PHE A 69 14.51 3.19 9.43
CA PHE A 69 13.53 2.29 10.05
C PHE A 69 12.19 2.25 9.28
N ILE A 70 11.80 3.36 8.64
CA ILE A 70 10.58 3.42 7.81
C ILE A 70 10.81 2.59 6.55
N LEU A 71 11.96 2.74 5.88
CA LEU A 71 12.30 1.97 4.68
C LEU A 71 12.41 0.47 4.98
N GLU A 72 13.01 0.11 6.12
CA GLU A 72 13.10 -1.27 6.59
C GLU A 72 11.70 -1.86 6.85
N ASP A 73 10.79 -1.09 7.44
CA ASP A 73 9.42 -1.54 7.69
C ASP A 73 8.58 -1.63 6.40
N ILE A 74 8.75 -0.70 5.46
CA ILE A 74 8.15 -0.81 4.11
C ILE A 74 8.64 -2.09 3.43
N TYR A 75 9.95 -2.35 3.43
CA TYR A 75 10.51 -3.58 2.88
C TYR A 75 9.88 -4.84 3.50
N LYS A 76 9.80 -4.90 4.85
CA LYS A 76 9.19 -6.05 5.55
C LYS A 76 7.74 -6.25 5.14
N ILE A 77 6.95 -5.17 5.06
CA ILE A 77 5.55 -5.23 4.62
C ILE A 77 5.46 -5.78 3.19
N LEU A 78 6.25 -5.25 2.25
CA LEU A 78 6.24 -5.68 0.85
C LEU A 78 6.69 -7.15 0.71
N SER A 79 7.72 -7.55 1.46
CA SER A 79 8.22 -8.93 1.51
C SER A 79 7.15 -9.89 2.02
N ASP A 80 6.48 -9.56 3.13
CA ASP A 80 5.41 -10.40 3.68
C ASP A 80 4.19 -10.46 2.75
N LEU A 81 3.75 -9.31 2.22
CA LEU A 81 2.68 -9.26 1.21
C LEU A 81 3.01 -10.19 0.04
N TYR A 82 4.24 -10.12 -0.47
CA TYR A 82 4.66 -10.93 -1.60
C TYR A 82 4.79 -12.42 -1.24
N TYR A 83 5.68 -12.79 -0.32
CA TYR A 83 6.04 -14.19 -0.08
C TYR A 83 5.00 -14.97 0.73
N ILE A 84 4.30 -14.30 1.64
CA ILE A 84 3.37 -14.96 2.57
C ILE A 84 1.93 -14.85 2.07
N TYR A 85 1.51 -13.65 1.67
CA TYR A 85 0.11 -13.38 1.33
C TYR A 85 -0.19 -13.43 -0.18
N ASN A 86 0.84 -13.64 -1.03
CA ASN A 86 0.71 -13.68 -2.48
C ASN A 86 0.07 -12.40 -3.06
N ILE A 87 0.39 -11.26 -2.47
CA ILE A 87 -0.05 -9.93 -2.91
C ILE A 87 1.14 -9.21 -3.53
N GLN A 88 0.94 -8.67 -4.73
CA GLN A 88 1.87 -7.75 -5.36
C GLN A 88 1.37 -6.33 -5.11
N TYR A 89 2.11 -5.57 -4.33
CA TYR A 89 1.90 -4.15 -4.15
C TYR A 89 3.01 -3.41 -4.90
N ILE A 90 2.65 -2.60 -5.89
CA ILE A 90 3.62 -2.03 -6.84
C ILE A 90 3.68 -0.50 -6.81
N ASP A 91 2.67 0.18 -6.26
CA ASP A 91 2.65 1.64 -6.17
C ASP A 91 3.46 2.13 -4.96
N VAL A 92 4.75 1.82 -4.97
CA VAL A 92 5.67 2.07 -3.85
C VAL A 92 6.21 3.49 -3.95
N THR A 93 5.43 4.44 -3.46
CA THR A 93 5.73 5.88 -3.39
C THR A 93 5.56 6.36 -1.95
N PRO A 94 6.22 7.47 -1.53
CA PRO A 94 6.12 7.95 -0.14
C PRO A 94 4.72 8.44 0.23
N TYR A 95 3.83 8.64 -0.75
CA TYR A 95 2.45 9.04 -0.56
C TYR A 95 1.56 7.91 -0.03
N ASN A 96 1.93 6.67 -0.30
CA ASN A 96 1.12 5.49 0.03
C ASN A 96 1.52 4.83 1.37
N PHE A 97 2.39 5.48 2.13
CA PHE A 97 2.83 5.03 3.45
C PHE A 97 2.54 6.09 4.50
N ILE A 98 2.10 5.65 5.68
CA ILE A 98 1.89 6.51 6.86
C ILE A 98 2.74 5.94 8.00
N GLU A 99 3.60 6.76 8.59
CA GLU A 99 4.30 6.40 9.83
C GLU A 99 3.54 7.01 11.02
N ARG A 100 3.12 6.15 11.94
CA ARG A 100 2.46 6.54 13.19
C ARG A 100 2.98 5.70 14.35
N ASP A 101 3.39 6.36 15.41
CA ASP A 101 3.82 5.74 16.69
C ASP A 101 4.95 4.69 16.49
N GLY A 102 5.87 4.93 15.56
CA GLY A 102 6.99 4.04 15.26
C GLY A 102 6.63 2.85 14.37
N ARG A 103 5.46 2.88 13.72
CA ARG A 103 4.97 1.83 12.82
C ARG A 103 4.58 2.41 11.48
N VAL A 104 4.94 1.72 10.40
CA VAL A 104 4.49 2.04 9.05
C VAL A 104 3.20 1.29 8.70
N TRP A 105 2.29 2.01 8.06
CA TRP A 105 1.05 1.52 7.46
C TRP A 105 1.09 1.73 5.96
N ILE A 106 0.54 0.78 5.22
CA ILE A 106 0.34 0.88 3.77
C ILE A 106 -1.11 1.20 3.45
N ILE A 107 -1.32 2.16 2.55
CA ILE A 107 -2.61 2.59 2.05
C ILE A 107 -2.63 2.50 0.53
N ASP A 108 -3.77 2.82 -0.08
CA ASP A 108 -4.02 2.77 -1.53
C ASP A 108 -3.63 1.45 -2.21
N PHE A 109 -4.59 0.54 -2.32
CA PHE A 109 -4.39 -0.78 -2.93
C PHE A 109 -4.87 -0.84 -4.39
N GLY A 110 -5.14 0.30 -5.04
CA GLY A 110 -5.76 0.33 -6.37
C GLY A 110 -4.97 -0.43 -7.45
N HIS A 111 -3.64 -0.39 -7.34
CA HIS A 111 -2.71 -1.08 -8.23
C HIS A 111 -2.23 -2.44 -7.70
N ALA A 112 -2.67 -2.84 -6.51
CA ALA A 112 -2.29 -4.12 -5.94
C ALA A 112 -3.02 -5.29 -6.65
N THR A 113 -2.35 -6.43 -6.77
CA THR A 113 -2.92 -7.63 -7.39
C THR A 113 -2.56 -8.89 -6.62
N MET A 114 -3.43 -9.90 -6.66
CA MET A 114 -3.08 -11.24 -6.21
C MET A 114 -2.13 -11.88 -7.22
N ARG A 115 -1.00 -12.42 -6.75
CA ARG A 115 -0.06 -13.20 -7.57
C ARG A 115 -0.72 -14.51 -7.99
N ARG A 116 -0.78 -14.75 -9.29
CA ARG A 116 -1.24 -16.04 -9.85
C ARG A 116 -0.06 -16.84 -10.41
N PRO A 117 -0.11 -18.19 -10.39
CA PRO A 117 0.88 -19.01 -11.08
C PRO A 117 1.05 -18.57 -12.54
N GLY A 118 2.29 -18.32 -12.96
CA GLY A 118 2.62 -17.90 -14.33
C GLY A 118 2.44 -16.39 -14.61
N GLN A 119 2.02 -15.59 -13.62
CA GLN A 119 1.99 -14.13 -13.77
C GLN A 119 3.39 -13.55 -13.54
N ASN A 120 3.80 -12.64 -14.42
CA ASN A 120 5.04 -11.90 -14.25
C ASN A 120 4.97 -11.02 -13.00
N THR A 121 6.05 -11.04 -12.22
CA THR A 121 6.22 -10.09 -11.11
C THR A 121 6.66 -8.74 -11.67
N ASN A 122 6.18 -7.65 -11.09
CA ASN A 122 6.65 -6.31 -11.45
C ASN A 122 8.16 -6.18 -11.20
N TRP A 123 8.87 -5.57 -12.13
CA TRP A 123 10.34 -5.50 -12.12
C TRP A 123 10.88 -4.79 -10.88
N TYR A 124 10.26 -3.68 -10.47
CA TYR A 124 10.67 -2.88 -9.32
C TYR A 124 10.48 -3.66 -8.02
N LEU A 125 9.32 -4.32 -7.88
CA LEU A 125 9.04 -5.13 -6.70
C LEU A 125 10.05 -6.29 -6.59
N LEU A 126 10.33 -6.98 -7.70
CA LEU A 126 11.31 -8.07 -7.71
C LEU A 126 12.71 -7.57 -7.33
N GLU A 127 13.16 -6.46 -7.92
CA GLU A 127 14.47 -5.89 -7.62
C GLU A 127 14.59 -5.49 -6.14
N SER A 128 13.58 -4.83 -5.58
CA SER A 128 13.57 -4.43 -4.16
C SER A 128 13.63 -5.64 -3.23
N LEU A 129 12.90 -6.71 -3.57
CA LEU A 129 12.91 -7.95 -2.80
C LEU A 129 14.25 -8.68 -2.87
N ASP A 130 14.87 -8.73 -4.06
CA ASP A 130 16.18 -9.35 -4.29
C ASP A 130 17.32 -8.59 -3.61
N GLN A 131 17.27 -7.25 -3.61
CA GLN A 131 18.23 -6.39 -2.91
C GLN A 131 18.09 -6.47 -1.39
N GLY A 132 16.87 -6.72 -0.91
CA GLY A 132 16.59 -6.77 0.53
C GLY A 132 16.32 -5.41 1.16
N GLU A 133 16.07 -4.37 0.36
CA GLU A 133 15.89 -2.99 0.82
C GLU A 133 15.03 -2.15 -0.15
N ILE A 134 14.55 -1.00 0.33
CA ILE A 134 13.95 0.05 -0.50
C ILE A 134 14.99 1.14 -0.73
N SER A 135 15.72 1.02 -1.84
CA SER A 135 16.80 1.95 -2.20
C SER A 135 16.30 3.15 -3.02
N TYR A 136 15.12 3.06 -3.62
CA TYR A 136 14.43 4.14 -4.34
C TYR A 136 12.93 3.85 -4.45
N TRP A 137 12.11 4.87 -4.73
CA TRP A 137 10.66 4.72 -4.98
C TRP A 137 10.38 4.21 -6.40
N ASN A 138 9.29 3.47 -6.59
CA ASN A 138 8.95 2.93 -7.92
C ASN A 138 8.78 4.06 -8.94
N PRO A 139 9.63 4.14 -9.98
CA PRO A 139 9.57 5.22 -10.96
C PRO A 139 8.37 5.10 -11.91
N ASP A 140 7.69 3.95 -11.98
CA ASP A 140 6.49 3.79 -12.80
C ASP A 140 5.28 4.59 -12.25
N PHE A 141 5.38 5.10 -11.02
CA PHE A 141 4.33 5.82 -10.29
C PHE A 141 4.73 7.26 -9.90
N LYS A 142 5.79 7.80 -10.52
CA LYS A 142 6.25 9.19 -10.35
C LYS A 142 5.84 10.09 -11.50
#